data_AF-A0A8H4AQK4-F1
#
_entry.id   AF-A0A8H4AQK4-F1
#
_cell.length_a   1.000
_cell.length_b   1.000
_cell.length_c   1.000
_cell.angle_alpha   90.00
_cell.angle_beta   90.00
_cell.angle_gamma   90.00
#
_symmetry.space_group_name_H-M   'P 1'
#
loop_
_entity.id
_entity.type
_entity.pdbx_description
1 polymer ?
#
loop_
_entity_poly.entity_id
_entity_poly.type
_entity_poly.pdbx_seq_one_letter_code
_entity_poly.pdbx_strand_id
1 'polypeptide(L)'
;MITLPNECYYEIFNNLQHIRNFKNLFSCALVNRQWCRITIPILWSNPRHHFFDIRLIEILLLTLNAEEQAQLDPFKITFPSHPKPLFEYTSYITSVDHYLYNGVRNWIHYKRYEINIGREIEEAVKCSLIAMFLRTSKSLKDLNLDEIICNPIILENLYKNTTVSSVDFHPSVYIADDCKYKAIDGLVKILYKSSTLISLKLNSIKLGIIEIQILLRALDKNIKEEKR
;
A
#
# COMPACT_ATOMS: atom_id res chain seq x y z
N MET A 1 -17.82 6.69 38.49
CA MET A 1 -18.01 6.69 37.02
C MET A 1 -17.50 5.36 36.51
N ILE A 2 -18.36 4.52 35.93
CA ILE A 2 -17.93 3.24 35.34
C ILE A 2 -17.35 3.57 33.96
N THR A 3 -16.04 3.37 33.79
CA THR A 3 -15.36 3.50 32.50
C THR A 3 -15.38 2.13 31.81
N LEU A 4 -15.86 2.07 30.57
CA LEU A 4 -15.77 0.84 29.78
C LEU A 4 -14.30 0.46 29.56
N PRO A 5 -13.97 -0.85 29.54
CA PRO A 5 -12.66 -1.34 29.12
C PRO A 5 -12.31 -0.92 27.68
N ASN A 6 -11.02 -0.91 27.34
CA ASN A 6 -10.54 -0.53 26.01
C ASN A 6 -11.06 -1.48 24.92
N GLU A 7 -11.23 -2.75 25.26
CA GLU A 7 -11.75 -3.80 24.39
C GLU A 7 -13.18 -3.48 23.95
N CYS A 8 -14.01 -2.97 24.86
CA CYS A 8 -15.37 -2.54 24.54
C CYS A 8 -15.37 -1.33 23.59
N TYR A 9 -14.51 -0.35 23.83
CA TYR A 9 -14.37 0.79 22.91
C TYR A 9 -13.86 0.36 21.53
N TYR A 10 -12.89 -0.56 21.49
CA TYR A 10 -12.36 -1.12 20.25
C TYR A 10 -13.47 -1.76 19.43
N GLU A 11 -14.28 -2.63 20.03
CA GLU A 11 -15.40 -3.27 19.34
C GLU A 11 -16.41 -2.24 18.81
N ILE A 12 -16.79 -1.25 19.63
CA ILE A 12 -17.72 -0.20 19.20
C ILE A 12 -17.16 0.56 18.00
N PHE A 13 -15.91 1.02 18.05
CA PHE A 13 -15.31 1.80 16.98
C PHE A 13 -15.04 0.94 15.73
N ASN A 14 -14.62 -0.31 15.89
CA ASN A 14 -14.41 -1.22 14.77
C ASN A 14 -15.72 -1.44 13.99
N ASN A 15 -16.85 -1.57 14.69
CA ASN A 15 -18.17 -1.63 14.05
C ASN A 15 -18.52 -0.35 13.26
N LEU A 16 -18.12 0.83 13.74
CA LEU A 16 -18.33 2.09 13.00
C LEU A 16 -17.53 2.15 11.69
N GLN A 17 -16.38 1.47 11.61
CA GLN A 17 -15.56 1.39 10.40
C GLN A 17 -16.31 0.64 9.28
N HIS A 18 -16.98 -0.46 9.63
CA HIS A 18 -17.71 -1.29 8.67
C HIS A 18 -18.90 -0.58 8.01
N ILE A 19 -19.51 0.37 8.72
CA ILE A 19 -20.66 1.17 8.23
C ILE A 19 -20.19 2.32 7.29
N ARG A 20 -18.91 2.36 6.90
CA ARG A 20 -18.29 3.41 6.07
C ARG A 20 -18.40 4.82 6.67
N ASN A 21 -18.57 4.91 8.00
CA ASN A 21 -18.72 6.17 8.70
C ASN A 21 -17.38 6.71 9.21
N PHE A 22 -16.43 6.93 8.30
CA PHE A 22 -15.11 7.47 8.65
C PHE A 22 -15.20 8.84 9.34
N LYS A 23 -16.20 9.66 8.96
CA LYS A 23 -16.49 10.93 9.64
C LYS A 23 -16.79 10.72 11.14
N ASN A 24 -17.55 9.69 11.48
CA ASN A 24 -17.91 9.40 12.86
C ASN A 24 -16.71 8.87 13.66
N LEU A 25 -15.86 8.04 13.05
CA LEU A 25 -14.61 7.61 13.66
C LEU A 25 -13.65 8.78 13.89
N PHE A 26 -13.52 9.68 12.91
CA PHE A 26 -12.72 10.88 13.08
C PHE A 26 -13.24 11.73 14.25
N SER A 27 -14.56 11.90 14.39
CA SER A 27 -15.14 12.56 15.57
C SER A 27 -14.81 11.85 16.88
N CYS A 28 -14.82 10.51 16.92
CA CYS A 28 -14.42 9.74 18.10
C CYS A 28 -12.97 10.02 18.51
N ALA A 29 -12.06 10.15 17.53
CA ALA A 29 -10.65 10.45 17.80
C ALA A 29 -10.43 11.82 18.45
N LEU A 30 -11.39 12.74 18.33
CA LEU A 30 -11.32 14.09 18.90
C LEU A 30 -11.92 14.20 20.31
N VAL A 31 -12.60 13.17 20.81
CA VAL A 31 -13.31 13.22 22.10
C VAL A 31 -12.34 13.33 23.28
N ASN A 32 -11.39 12.41 23.38
CA ASN A 32 -10.36 12.41 24.43
C ASN A 32 -9.16 11.55 24.01
N ARG A 33 -8.07 11.60 24.79
CA ARG A 33 -6.83 10.88 24.50
C ARG A 33 -6.99 9.36 24.45
N GLN A 34 -7.88 8.77 25.24
CA GLN A 34 -8.12 7.32 25.24
C GLN A 34 -8.80 6.90 23.94
N TRP A 35 -9.87 7.60 23.56
CA TRP A 35 -10.62 7.34 22.33
C TRP A 35 -9.75 7.58 21.08
N CYS A 36 -8.93 8.64 21.09
CA CYS A 36 -7.94 8.91 20.07
C CYS A 36 -7.01 7.71 19.83
N ARG A 37 -6.40 7.17 20.91
CA ARG A 37 -5.44 6.06 20.81
C ARG A 37 -6.04 4.76 20.28
N ILE A 38 -7.32 4.51 20.51
CA ILE A 38 -8.02 3.32 20.01
C ILE A 38 -8.51 3.54 18.58
N THR A 39 -9.02 4.74 18.28
CA THR A 39 -9.63 5.05 16.99
C THR A 39 -8.60 5.20 15.88
N ILE A 40 -7.44 5.80 16.14
CA ILE A 40 -6.43 6.05 15.11
C ILE A 40 -5.95 4.76 14.41
N PRO A 41 -5.59 3.67 15.13
CA PRO A 41 -5.26 2.39 14.48
C PRO A 41 -6.39 1.83 13.62
N ILE A 42 -7.64 1.91 14.09
CA ILE A 42 -8.83 1.46 13.35
C ILE A 42 -8.98 2.28 12.06
N LEU A 43 -8.87 3.61 12.17
CA LEU A 43 -9.00 4.55 11.06
C LEU A 43 -7.96 4.30 9.96
N TRP A 44 -6.72 4.03 10.34
CA TRP A 44 -5.61 3.80 9.42
C TRP A 44 -5.49 2.36 8.96
N SER A 45 -6.22 1.41 9.56
CA SER A 45 -6.11 -0.01 9.17
C SER A 45 -6.41 -0.29 7.70
N ASN A 46 -7.40 0.38 7.13
CA ASN A 46 -7.76 0.23 5.72
C ASN A 46 -8.29 1.56 5.16
N PRO A 47 -7.40 2.46 4.68
CA PRO A 47 -7.80 3.81 4.26
C PRO A 47 -8.73 3.83 3.04
N ARG A 48 -8.64 2.87 2.11
CA ARG A 48 -9.46 2.83 0.89
C ARG A 48 -9.52 4.20 0.19
N HIS A 49 -10.73 4.66 -0.15
CA HIS A 49 -11.00 5.98 -0.75
C HIS A 49 -10.46 7.19 0.04
N HIS A 50 -10.03 7.04 1.31
CA HIS A 50 -9.37 8.13 2.04
C HIS A 50 -7.99 8.46 1.49
N PHE A 51 -7.36 7.58 0.71
CA PHE A 51 -6.15 7.92 -0.03
C PHE A 51 -6.36 9.08 -1.03
N PHE A 52 -7.60 9.39 -1.44
CA PHE A 52 -7.88 10.57 -2.27
C PHE A 52 -7.61 11.90 -1.56
N ASP A 53 -7.55 11.90 -0.23
CA ASP A 53 -7.18 13.10 0.54
C ASP A 53 -5.68 13.35 0.41
N ILE A 54 -5.32 14.46 -0.27
CA ILE A 54 -3.92 14.86 -0.49
C ILE A 54 -3.13 14.97 0.81
N ARG A 55 -3.78 15.28 1.93
CA ARG A 55 -3.12 15.40 3.25
C ARG A 55 -2.64 14.04 3.75
N LEU A 56 -3.35 12.96 3.39
CA LEU A 56 -2.95 11.61 3.75
C LEU A 56 -1.69 11.21 2.98
N ILE A 57 -1.61 11.54 1.69
CA ILE A 57 -0.39 11.36 0.88
C ILE A 57 0.78 12.16 1.46
N GLU A 58 0.55 13.42 1.84
CA GLU A 58 1.58 14.25 2.50
C GLU A 58 2.07 13.65 3.82
N ILE A 59 1.17 13.13 4.67
CA ILE A 59 1.55 12.43 5.90
C ILE A 59 2.41 11.20 5.59
N LEU A 60 2.06 10.41 4.58
CA LEU A 60 2.84 9.24 4.18
C LEU A 60 4.23 9.63 3.67
N LEU A 61 4.33 10.70 2.87
CA LEU A 61 5.61 11.22 2.38
C LEU A 61 6.54 11.66 3.53
N LEU A 62 5.99 12.15 4.64
CA LEU A 62 6.77 12.50 5.85
C LEU A 62 7.35 11.29 6.59
N THR A 63 6.84 10.09 6.31
CA THR A 63 7.30 8.84 6.96
C THR A 63 8.35 8.06 6.17
N LEU A 64 8.72 8.57 4.99
CA LEU A 64 9.77 7.98 4.16
C LEU A 64 11.13 8.05 4.86
N ASN A 65 11.92 6.99 4.76
CA ASN A 65 13.32 6.99 5.18
C ASN A 65 14.24 7.58 4.09
N ALA A 66 15.54 7.65 4.35
CA ALA A 66 16.50 8.23 3.39
C ALA A 66 16.56 7.47 2.05
N GLU A 67 16.44 6.14 2.07
CA GLU A 67 16.48 5.31 0.84
C GLU A 67 15.23 5.51 -0.03
N GLU A 68 14.07 5.61 0.58
CA GLU A 68 12.80 5.87 -0.11
C GLU A 68 12.72 7.31 -0.62
N GLN A 69 13.27 8.27 0.13
CA GLN A 69 13.38 9.66 -0.31
C GLN A 69 14.35 9.80 -1.48
N ALA A 70 15.43 9.03 -1.53
CA ALA A 70 16.40 9.08 -2.62
C ALA A 70 15.79 8.78 -4.00
N GLN A 71 14.71 7.98 -4.06
CA GLN A 71 13.96 7.76 -5.30
C GLN A 71 13.25 9.03 -5.82
N LEU A 72 13.02 10.01 -4.95
CA LEU A 72 12.29 11.24 -5.22
C LEU A 72 13.21 12.44 -5.48
N ASP A 73 14.49 12.33 -5.12
CA ASP A 73 15.51 13.38 -5.29
C ASP A 73 15.62 13.91 -6.74
N PRO A 74 15.61 13.07 -7.79
CA PRO A 74 15.72 13.55 -9.18
C PRO A 74 14.60 14.53 -9.55
N PHE A 75 13.44 14.40 -8.92
CA PHE A 75 12.24 15.16 -9.20
C PHE A 75 12.09 16.41 -8.33
N LYS A 76 13.02 16.65 -7.40
CA LYS A 76 13.04 17.81 -6.49
C LYS A 76 11.69 18.00 -5.78
N ILE A 77 11.14 16.91 -5.28
CA ILE A 77 9.85 16.93 -4.57
C ILE A 77 9.97 17.81 -3.32
N THR A 78 9.02 18.73 -3.14
CA THR A 78 8.93 19.54 -1.93
C THR A 78 8.14 18.78 -0.87
N PHE A 79 8.83 18.31 0.16
CA PHE A 79 8.20 17.68 1.31
C PHE A 79 7.55 18.73 2.21
N PRO A 80 6.42 18.39 2.88
CA PRO A 80 5.83 19.28 3.88
C PRO A 80 6.83 19.56 5.02
N SER A 81 6.87 20.79 5.53
CA SER A 81 7.70 21.17 6.68
C SER A 81 7.03 20.86 8.02
N HIS A 82 6.30 19.75 8.12
CA HIS A 82 5.55 19.39 9.31
C HIS A 82 6.41 18.63 10.33
N PRO A 83 6.10 18.75 11.63
CA PRO A 83 6.72 17.91 12.65
C PRO A 83 6.40 16.44 12.38
N LYS A 84 7.26 15.55 12.90
CA LYS A 84 7.07 14.10 12.78
C LYS A 84 5.65 13.70 13.21
N PRO A 85 5.00 12.76 12.50
CA PRO A 85 3.70 12.23 12.88
C PRO A 85 3.65 11.77 14.34
N LEU A 86 2.55 12.08 15.04
CA LEU A 86 2.34 11.69 16.44
C LEU A 86 2.21 10.17 16.62
N PHE A 87 1.74 9.49 15.58
CA PHE A 87 1.54 8.05 15.56
C PHE A 87 2.35 7.43 14.42
N GLU A 88 2.72 6.17 14.61
CA GLU A 88 3.30 5.30 13.57
C GLU A 88 2.19 4.83 12.62
N TYR A 89 1.57 5.76 11.91
CA TYR A 89 0.36 5.52 11.12
C TYR A 89 0.48 4.35 10.13
N THR A 90 1.65 4.23 9.49
CA THR A 90 1.94 3.22 8.48
C THR A 90 2.00 1.81 9.08
N SER A 91 2.34 1.68 10.37
CA SER A 91 2.37 0.41 11.08
C SER A 91 0.98 -0.21 11.28
N TYR A 92 -0.07 0.62 11.23
CA TYR A 92 -1.46 0.19 11.38
C TYR A 92 -2.09 -0.29 10.07
N ILE A 93 -1.50 0.05 8.92
CA ILE A 93 -2.06 -0.28 7.60
C ILE A 93 -2.07 -1.80 7.39
N THR A 94 -3.25 -2.34 7.14
CA THR A 94 -3.48 -3.76 6.85
C THR A 94 -3.73 -4.04 5.36
N SER A 95 -4.11 -3.02 4.60
CA SER A 95 -4.45 -3.15 3.18
C SER A 95 -4.09 -1.87 2.44
N VAL A 96 -3.45 -2.02 1.29
CA VAL A 96 -3.19 -0.95 0.33
C VAL A 96 -3.83 -1.33 -0.99
N ASP A 97 -4.82 -0.57 -1.44
CA ASP A 97 -5.56 -0.83 -2.67
C ASP A 97 -5.26 0.23 -3.76
N HIS A 98 -5.92 0.10 -4.91
CA HIS A 98 -5.76 1.01 -6.04
C HIS A 98 -6.12 2.49 -5.73
N TYR A 99 -6.82 2.78 -4.62
CA TYR A 99 -7.11 4.16 -4.24
C TYR A 99 -5.84 4.93 -3.88
N LEU A 100 -4.79 4.27 -3.39
CA LEU A 100 -3.48 4.90 -3.16
C LEU A 100 -2.98 5.58 -4.44
N TYR A 101 -3.05 4.88 -5.58
CA TYR A 101 -2.48 5.36 -6.84
C TYR A 101 -3.24 6.56 -7.37
N ASN A 102 -4.56 6.54 -7.24
CA ASN A 102 -5.39 7.69 -7.56
C ASN A 102 -5.13 8.86 -6.60
N GLY A 103 -4.88 8.59 -5.32
CA GLY A 103 -4.43 9.57 -4.33
C GLY A 103 -3.12 10.26 -4.74
N VAL A 104 -2.13 9.47 -5.16
CA VAL A 104 -0.85 9.97 -5.68
C VAL A 104 -1.07 10.86 -6.90
N ARG A 105 -1.89 10.43 -7.88
CA ARG A 105 -2.24 11.27 -9.05
C ARG A 105 -2.87 12.60 -8.64
N ASN A 106 -3.85 12.56 -7.74
CA ASN A 106 -4.50 13.77 -7.23
C ASN A 106 -3.51 14.71 -6.55
N TRP A 107 -2.59 14.16 -5.76
CA TRP A 107 -1.54 14.93 -5.10
C TRP A 107 -0.57 15.57 -6.10
N ILE A 108 -0.13 14.84 -7.14
CA ILE A 108 0.73 15.37 -8.21
C ILE A 108 0.04 16.52 -8.95
N HIS A 109 -1.23 16.32 -9.33
CA HIS A 109 -2.03 17.35 -9.99
C HIS A 109 -2.19 18.59 -9.11
N TYR A 110 -2.43 18.41 -7.81
CA TYR A 110 -2.55 19.50 -6.84
C TYR A 110 -1.25 20.31 -6.71
N LYS A 111 -0.09 19.63 -6.67
CA LYS A 111 1.23 20.26 -6.62
C LYS A 111 1.66 20.92 -7.93
N ARG A 112 0.87 20.77 -9.01
CA ARG A 112 1.11 21.36 -10.34
C ARG A 112 2.43 20.92 -10.99
N TYR A 113 2.84 19.67 -10.76
CA TYR A 113 3.95 19.10 -11.53
C TYR A 113 3.56 18.96 -13.01
N GLU A 114 4.51 19.18 -13.92
CA GLU A 114 4.26 19.12 -15.36
C GLU A 114 3.78 17.72 -15.80
N ILE A 115 2.78 17.68 -16.70
CA ILE A 115 2.14 16.43 -17.15
C ILE A 115 3.15 15.45 -17.76
N ASN A 116 4.17 15.95 -18.47
CA ASN A 116 5.19 15.11 -19.13
C ASN A 116 6.15 14.45 -18.13
N ILE A 117 6.39 15.08 -16.97
CA ILE A 117 7.19 14.54 -15.85
C ILE A 117 6.28 13.75 -14.88
N GLY A 118 4.98 13.97 -14.95
CA GLY A 118 3.98 13.43 -14.03
C GLY A 118 3.98 11.90 -13.94
N ARG A 119 4.27 11.18 -15.04
CA ARG A 119 4.32 9.71 -15.00
C ARG A 119 5.52 9.18 -14.21
N GLU A 120 6.71 9.71 -14.47
CA GLU A 120 7.93 9.29 -13.76
C GLU A 120 7.85 9.64 -12.27
N ILE A 121 7.29 10.82 -11.95
CA ILE A 121 7.02 11.22 -10.55
C ILE A 121 5.98 10.29 -9.93
N GLU A 122 4.90 9.97 -10.64
CA GLU A 122 3.88 9.05 -10.15
C GLU A 122 4.47 7.68 -9.81
N GLU A 123 5.27 7.12 -10.72
CA GLU A 123 5.96 5.84 -10.51
C GLU A 123 6.93 5.90 -9.33
N ALA A 124 7.75 6.95 -9.24
CA ALA A 124 8.71 7.12 -8.14
C ALA A 124 8.01 7.26 -6.79
N VAL A 125 6.96 8.09 -6.70
CA VAL A 125 6.17 8.28 -5.48
C VAL A 125 5.48 6.97 -5.08
N LYS A 126 4.85 6.26 -6.03
CA LYS A 126 4.29 4.93 -5.74
C LYS A 126 5.35 3.97 -5.21
N CYS A 127 6.52 3.90 -5.86
CA CYS A 127 7.60 3.02 -5.42
C CYS A 127 8.05 3.32 -3.99
N SER A 128 8.30 4.59 -3.68
CA SER A 128 8.68 5.03 -2.33
C SER A 128 7.61 4.69 -1.30
N LEU A 129 6.33 4.93 -1.61
CA LEU A 129 5.23 4.66 -0.68
C LEU A 129 5.02 3.16 -0.44
N ILE A 130 5.06 2.34 -1.50
CA ILE A 130 4.92 0.88 -1.37
C ILE A 130 6.12 0.27 -0.63
N ALA A 131 7.35 0.67 -0.95
CA ALA A 131 8.54 0.24 -0.20
C ALA A 131 8.41 0.58 1.30
N MET A 132 7.93 1.79 1.59
CA MET A 132 7.70 2.24 2.96
C MET A 132 6.62 1.42 3.68
N PHE A 133 5.51 1.08 3.03
CA PHE A 133 4.50 0.20 3.63
C PHE A 133 5.04 -1.21 3.90
N LEU A 134 5.81 -1.77 2.97
CA LEU A 134 6.43 -3.09 3.12
C LEU A 134 7.45 -3.13 4.27
N ARG A 135 8.17 -2.02 4.49
CA ARG A 135 9.14 -1.87 5.59
C ARG A 135 8.47 -1.63 6.94
N THR A 136 7.44 -0.79 6.99
CA THR A 136 6.90 -0.27 8.27
C THR A 136 5.69 -1.02 8.77
N SER A 137 4.88 -1.60 7.88
CA SER A 137 3.67 -2.29 8.31
C SER A 137 3.97 -3.67 8.86
N LYS A 138 3.46 -3.91 10.07
CA LYS A 138 3.51 -5.20 10.75
C LYS A 138 2.27 -6.06 10.49
N SER A 139 1.31 -5.53 9.73
CA SER A 139 -0.02 -6.17 9.55
C SER A 139 -0.58 -6.04 8.13
N LEU A 140 0.22 -5.55 7.17
CA LEU A 140 -0.15 -5.44 5.77
C LEU A 140 -0.35 -6.82 5.16
N LYS A 141 -1.59 -7.16 4.83
CA LYS A 141 -1.99 -8.44 4.25
C LYS A 141 -2.28 -8.33 2.76
N ASP A 142 -2.97 -7.26 2.37
CA ASP A 142 -3.44 -7.04 1.00
C ASP A 142 -2.68 -5.88 0.36
N LEU A 143 -2.06 -6.14 -0.80
CA LEU A 143 -1.24 -5.17 -1.51
C LEU A 143 -1.61 -5.09 -2.98
N ASN A 144 -2.04 -3.91 -3.42
CA ASN A 144 -2.25 -3.62 -4.82
C ASN A 144 -0.92 -3.19 -5.47
N LEU A 145 -0.57 -3.82 -6.60
CA LEU A 145 0.61 -3.51 -7.40
C LEU A 145 0.22 -3.23 -8.85
N ASP A 146 0.97 -2.37 -9.52
CA ASP A 146 0.94 -2.15 -10.96
C ASP A 146 2.37 -2.33 -11.49
N GLU A 147 2.73 -1.68 -12.59
CA GLU A 147 4.04 -1.80 -13.23
C GLU A 147 5.24 -1.48 -12.31
N ILE A 148 5.02 -0.85 -11.15
CA ILE A 148 6.07 -0.65 -10.13
C ILE A 148 6.71 -1.95 -9.63
N ILE A 149 6.07 -3.11 -9.83
CA ILE A 149 6.64 -4.41 -9.52
C ILE A 149 7.96 -4.69 -10.28
N CYS A 150 8.19 -3.98 -11.39
CA CYS A 150 9.44 -4.02 -12.13
C CYS A 150 10.59 -3.30 -11.42
N ASN A 151 10.30 -2.47 -10.40
CA ASN A 151 11.32 -1.76 -9.64
C ASN A 151 12.03 -2.72 -8.67
N PRO A 152 13.37 -2.84 -8.72
CA PRO A 152 14.14 -3.73 -7.85
C PRO A 152 13.90 -3.51 -6.35
N ILE A 153 13.71 -2.26 -5.92
CA ILE A 153 13.46 -1.91 -4.51
C ILE A 153 12.16 -2.54 -4.03
N ILE A 154 11.13 -2.59 -4.88
CA ILE A 154 9.85 -3.22 -4.55
C ILE A 154 10.02 -4.73 -4.36
N LEU A 155 10.73 -5.39 -5.29
CA LEU A 155 11.01 -6.82 -5.19
C LEU A 155 11.81 -7.15 -3.92
N GLU A 156 12.85 -6.38 -3.62
CA GLU A 156 13.68 -6.59 -2.43
C GLU A 156 12.87 -6.42 -1.13
N ASN A 157 12.04 -5.38 -1.04
CA ASN A 157 11.18 -5.16 0.12
C ASN A 157 10.11 -6.25 0.25
N LEU A 158 9.57 -6.76 -0.87
CA LEU A 158 8.63 -7.88 -0.86
C LEU A 158 9.28 -9.18 -0.38
N TYR A 159 10.53 -9.45 -0.72
CA TYR A 159 11.24 -10.64 -0.22
C TYR A 159 11.52 -10.58 1.28
N LYS A 160 11.72 -9.38 1.83
CA LYS A 160 11.93 -9.16 3.26
C LYS A 160 10.61 -9.11 4.04
N ASN A 161 9.51 -8.76 3.38
CA ASN A 161 8.20 -8.68 4.01
C ASN A 161 7.66 -10.08 4.34
N THR A 162 7.05 -10.21 5.52
CA THR A 162 6.53 -11.47 6.07
C THR A 162 5.03 -11.40 6.40
N THR A 163 4.35 -10.35 5.95
CA THR A 163 2.96 -10.07 6.33
C THR A 163 2.02 -10.10 5.13
N VAL A 164 2.49 -9.73 3.94
CA VAL A 164 1.69 -9.70 2.72
C VAL A 164 1.31 -11.13 2.34
N SER A 165 0.00 -11.37 2.33
CA SER A 165 -0.59 -12.67 1.99
C SER A 165 -1.38 -12.65 0.69
N SER A 166 -1.71 -11.46 0.19
CA SER A 166 -2.50 -11.27 -1.02
C SER A 166 -1.95 -10.10 -1.84
N VAL A 167 -1.71 -10.35 -3.13
CA VAL A 167 -1.34 -9.32 -4.09
C VAL A 167 -2.46 -9.16 -5.12
N ASP A 168 -2.92 -7.93 -5.30
CA ASP A 168 -3.83 -7.56 -6.38
C ASP A 168 -3.04 -6.82 -7.47
N PHE A 169 -2.80 -7.48 -8.59
CA PHE A 169 -2.03 -6.91 -9.68
C PHE A 169 -2.96 -6.26 -10.72
N HIS A 170 -2.84 -4.94 -10.86
CA HIS A 170 -3.67 -4.10 -11.72
C HIS A 170 -2.79 -3.20 -12.59
N PRO A 171 -2.21 -3.71 -13.69
CA PRO A 171 -1.44 -2.88 -14.60
C PRO A 171 -2.33 -1.86 -15.32
N SER A 172 -1.70 -0.85 -15.90
CA SER A 172 -2.34 0.10 -16.79
C SER A 172 -2.87 -0.59 -18.06
N VAL A 173 -3.97 -0.06 -18.60
CA VAL A 173 -4.69 -0.60 -19.76
C VAL A 173 -3.81 -0.66 -21.04
N TYR A 174 -2.70 0.07 -21.06
CA TYR A 174 -1.80 0.21 -22.21
C TYR A 174 -0.37 -0.25 -21.92
N ILE A 175 -0.19 -1.25 -21.05
CA ILE A 175 1.13 -1.80 -20.79
C ILE A 175 1.76 -2.31 -22.09
N ALA A 176 2.94 -1.78 -22.45
CA ALA A 176 3.69 -2.27 -23.60
C ALA A 176 4.07 -3.75 -23.39
N ASP A 177 4.13 -4.55 -24.45
CA ASP A 177 4.39 -6.00 -24.34
C ASP A 177 5.68 -6.31 -23.58
N ASP A 178 6.75 -5.53 -23.77
CA ASP A 178 8.00 -5.68 -23.01
C ASP A 178 7.81 -5.43 -21.50
N CYS A 179 7.06 -4.39 -21.13
CA CYS A 179 6.73 -4.09 -19.74
C CYS A 179 5.86 -5.18 -19.12
N LYS A 180 4.97 -5.80 -19.91
CA LYS A 180 4.14 -6.92 -19.46
C LYS A 180 5.01 -8.12 -19.06
N TYR A 181 5.97 -8.53 -19.89
CA TYR A 181 6.83 -9.67 -19.54
C TYR A 181 7.67 -9.40 -18.29
N LYS A 182 8.19 -8.18 -18.14
CA LYS A 182 8.93 -7.78 -16.93
C LYS A 182 8.06 -7.82 -15.68
N ALA A 183 6.80 -7.39 -15.77
CA ALA A 183 5.89 -7.44 -14.64
C ALA A 183 5.52 -8.88 -14.26
N ILE A 184 5.32 -9.76 -15.25
CA ILE A 184 5.09 -11.18 -15.02
C ILE A 184 6.32 -11.85 -14.39
N ASP A 185 7.52 -11.54 -14.87
CA ASP A 185 8.77 -12.01 -14.25
C ASP A 185 8.89 -11.54 -12.79
N GLY A 186 8.54 -10.27 -12.50
CA GLY A 186 8.45 -9.74 -11.15
C GLY A 186 7.48 -10.54 -10.26
N LEU A 187 6.26 -10.79 -10.75
CA LEU A 187 5.26 -11.60 -10.03
C LEU A 187 5.77 -13.02 -9.76
N VAL A 188 6.36 -13.66 -10.75
CA VAL A 188 6.92 -15.01 -10.64
C VAL A 188 8.03 -15.04 -9.59
N LYS A 189 8.91 -14.05 -9.57
CA LYS A 189 9.97 -13.93 -8.57
C LYS A 189 9.41 -13.78 -7.15
N ILE A 190 8.39 -12.94 -6.96
CA ILE A 190 7.75 -12.77 -5.63
C ILE A 190 7.08 -14.05 -5.21
N LEU A 191 6.34 -14.72 -6.09
CA LEU A 191 5.74 -16.02 -5.81
C LEU A 191 6.83 -16.98 -5.34
N TYR A 192 7.91 -17.19 -6.10
CA TYR A 192 8.97 -18.12 -5.73
C TYR A 192 9.71 -17.83 -4.42
N LYS A 193 9.64 -16.60 -3.89
CA LYS A 193 10.42 -16.13 -2.74
C LYS A 193 9.59 -15.82 -1.50
N SER A 194 8.33 -15.42 -1.67
CA SER A 194 7.46 -15.09 -0.56
C SER A 194 6.88 -16.36 0.04
N SER A 195 7.11 -16.56 1.34
CA SER A 195 6.54 -17.67 2.11
C SER A 195 5.12 -17.41 2.61
N THR A 196 4.63 -16.17 2.50
CA THR A 196 3.35 -15.73 3.07
C THR A 196 2.28 -15.48 2.02
N LEU A 197 2.68 -15.29 0.76
CA LEU A 197 1.78 -14.99 -0.35
C LEU A 197 0.99 -16.22 -0.77
N ILE A 198 -0.31 -16.21 -0.47
CA ILE A 198 -1.26 -17.30 -0.75
C ILE A 198 -2.29 -16.92 -1.83
N SER A 199 -2.44 -15.63 -2.13
CA SER A 199 -3.43 -15.11 -3.05
C SER A 199 -2.79 -14.17 -4.06
N LEU A 200 -3.08 -14.40 -5.33
CA LEU A 200 -2.72 -13.51 -6.44
C LEU A 200 -3.97 -13.25 -7.27
N LYS A 201 -4.36 -11.98 -7.37
CA LYS A 201 -5.45 -11.52 -8.23
C LYS A 201 -4.85 -10.73 -9.40
N LEU A 202 -5.36 -10.98 -10.60
CA LEU A 202 -4.90 -10.36 -11.84
C LEU A 202 -6.09 -9.60 -12.46
N ASN A 203 -6.05 -8.27 -12.49
CA ASN A 203 -7.13 -7.46 -13.06
C ASN A 203 -6.81 -6.97 -14.46
N SER A 204 -7.73 -7.19 -15.40
CA SER A 204 -7.70 -6.57 -16.72
C SER A 204 -6.41 -6.86 -17.53
N ILE A 205 -5.81 -8.05 -17.34
CA ILE A 205 -4.59 -8.46 -18.04
C ILE A 205 -4.90 -9.56 -19.05
N LYS A 206 -4.47 -9.35 -20.29
CA LYS A 206 -4.45 -10.40 -21.30
C LYS A 206 -3.15 -11.19 -21.19
N LEU A 207 -3.21 -12.40 -20.66
CA LEU A 207 -2.08 -13.33 -20.62
C LEU A 207 -2.16 -14.36 -21.74
N GLY A 208 -1.02 -14.67 -22.36
CA GLY A 208 -0.90 -15.82 -23.23
C GLY A 208 -0.83 -17.12 -22.43
N ILE A 209 -0.92 -18.25 -23.13
CA ILE A 209 -0.88 -19.59 -22.51
C ILE A 209 0.44 -19.80 -21.76
N ILE A 210 1.55 -19.29 -22.29
CA ILE A 210 2.88 -19.45 -21.71
C ILE A 210 2.96 -18.72 -20.36
N GLU A 211 2.52 -17.47 -20.31
CA GLU A 211 2.55 -16.67 -19.09
C GLU A 211 1.65 -17.25 -18.00
N ILE A 212 0.46 -17.76 -18.38
CA ILE A 212 -0.44 -18.47 -17.46
C ILE A 212 0.25 -19.71 -16.89
N GLN A 213 0.89 -20.53 -17.74
CA GLN A 213 1.60 -21.73 -17.29
C GLN A 213 2.74 -21.40 -16.32
N ILE A 214 3.49 -20.34 -16.58
CA ILE A 214 4.60 -19.91 -15.72
C ILE A 214 4.06 -19.47 -14.34
N LEU A 215 3.01 -18.66 -14.30
CA LEU A 215 2.39 -18.20 -13.05
C LEU A 215 1.79 -19.36 -12.24
N LEU A 216 1.11 -20.31 -12.90
CA LEU A 216 0.56 -21.49 -12.24
C LEU A 216 1.65 -22.35 -11.59
N ARG A 217 2.77 -22.57 -12.28
CA ARG A 217 3.90 -23.33 -11.71
C ARG A 217 4.49 -22.64 -10.48
N ALA A 218 4.58 -21.31 -10.49
CA ALA A 218 5.06 -20.55 -9.36
C ALA A 218 4.08 -20.62 -8.16
N LEU A 219 2.78 -20.50 -8.41
CA LEU A 219 1.73 -20.64 -7.40
C LEU A 219 1.71 -22.05 -6.76
N ASP A 220 1.79 -23.10 -7.58
CA ASP A 220 1.80 -24.49 -7.11
C ASP A 220 2.95 -24.80 -6.15
N LYS A 221 4.11 -24.15 -6.35
CA LYS A 221 5.25 -24.32 -5.45
C LYS A 221 4.96 -23.73 -4.07
N ASN A 222 4.39 -22.52 -4.01
CA ASN A 222 4.09 -21.86 -2.74
C ASN A 222 3.10 -22.67 -1.89
N ILE A 223 2.04 -23.21 -2.51
CA ILE A 223 1.05 -24.04 -1.82
C ILE A 223 1.67 -25.31 -1.21
N LYS A 224 2.72 -25.86 -1.83
CA LYS A 224 3.41 -27.06 -1.32
C LYS A 224 4.33 -26.76 -0.14
N GLU A 225 4.88 -25.55 -0.07
CA GLU A 225 5.73 -25.12 1.05
C GLU A 225 4.89 -24.79 2.30
N GLU A 226 3.66 -24.31 2.14
CA GLU A 226 2.72 -24.05 3.26
C GLU A 226 2.23 -25.31 3.99
N LYS A 227 2.18 -26.47 3.31
CA LYS A 227 1.68 -27.74 3.86
C LYS A 227 2.73 -28.57 4.63
N ARG A 228 3.94 -28.05 4.84
CA ARG A 228 5.02 -28.72 5.59
C ARG A 228 5.28 -28.01 6.91
#